data_AF-A0A9D4X2I6-F1
#
_entry.id   AF-A0A9D4X2I6-F1
#
_cell.length_a   1.000
_cell.length_b   1.000
_cell.length_c   1.000
_cell.angle_alpha   90.00
_cell.angle_beta   90.00
_cell.angle_gamma   90.00
#
_symmetry.space_group_name_H-M   'P 1'
#
loop_
_entity.id
_entity.type
_entity.pdbx_description
1 polymer ?
#
loop_
_entity_poly.entity_id
_entity_poly.type
_entity_poly.pdbx_seq_one_letter_code
_entity_poly.pdbx_strand_id
1 'polypeptide(L)'
;MEDFGNQPLLKKQHYHENCPGCKVDEAKELKKDVTFRNIFNIWMVVLCSTLPVASLFPYLYFMVNDFHIAKTEEDISSYAGYVGSAYMVGRALTSIFWGMVADRYGRKPVVVIGIISVVIFNTLFGLCTSFWTAIIMRFALGGLNGLLGPMKAYSSEIFREEYQALGQSTVAAAWGVGLAFGPALGGYLAQPVQKYPNIFPKDSFWDKFPYFLPSFFVSAMALVVAISCIWLPETLHNHKVSTEENEALENGTKESDKNKMIKKDENLLRNWPLMSSIIVYCVFAIHDIAFIEIFSLWSVSPRRLGGLNFETNDVGNVLALSGIAIIIFQLGIYQSVQKICGSIVLARIAGVLSIPILQSFPFMTNLSGFALNISIYSAVILKNLLIEVISTGLYILQNKAVDQHQRGVANGICLTAMSTCKIIGPAAGGAILTWSQKRMHASFLPGPHLVFTGLNIVEGVALLLTLKPFLTERKTPSEQLY
;
A
#
# COMPACT_ATOMS: atom_id res chain seq x y z
N MET A 1 3.15 -48.49 -22.10
CA MET A 1 3.70 -47.95 -20.84
C MET A 1 2.92 -46.70 -20.55
N GLU A 2 2.27 -46.70 -19.38
CA GLU A 2 1.06 -45.96 -19.05
C GLU A 2 1.22 -44.43 -18.99
N ASP A 3 0.19 -43.77 -19.53
CA ASP A 3 -0.10 -42.34 -19.46
C ASP A 3 -0.66 -42.01 -18.05
N PHE A 4 0.24 -41.85 -17.08
CA PHE A 4 -0.11 -41.39 -15.73
C PHE A 4 0.03 -39.87 -15.65
N GLY A 5 -1.09 -39.14 -15.69
CA GLY A 5 -1.05 -37.72 -15.36
C GLY A 5 -2.29 -36.87 -15.62
N ASN A 6 -3.50 -37.45 -15.70
CA ASN A 6 -4.75 -36.69 -15.91
C ASN A 6 -5.85 -37.09 -14.90
N GLN A 7 -5.47 -37.35 -13.64
CA GLN A 7 -6.46 -37.53 -12.59
C GLN A 7 -6.73 -36.18 -11.89
N PRO A 8 -7.99 -35.70 -11.86
CA PRO A 8 -8.36 -34.57 -11.02
C PRO A 8 -8.12 -34.96 -9.56
N LEU A 9 -7.31 -34.15 -8.86
CA LEU A 9 -7.11 -34.23 -7.42
C LEU A 9 -8.50 -34.18 -6.74
N LEU A 10 -8.91 -35.29 -6.11
CA LEU A 10 -10.09 -35.44 -5.24
C LEU A 10 -11.34 -34.65 -5.69
N LYS A 11 -12.21 -35.27 -6.49
CA LYS A 11 -13.58 -34.78 -6.75
C LYS A 11 -14.26 -34.39 -5.42
N LYS A 12 -14.43 -33.10 -5.13
CA LYS A 12 -15.50 -32.66 -4.22
C LYS A 12 -16.81 -33.13 -4.85
N GLN A 13 -17.52 -34.03 -4.16
CA GLN A 13 -18.55 -34.84 -4.80
C GLN A 13 -19.86 -34.08 -5.10
N HIS A 14 -20.04 -32.84 -4.62
CA HIS A 14 -21.21 -32.02 -4.95
C HIS A 14 -20.90 -30.53 -5.09
N TYR A 15 -20.97 -30.03 -6.33
CA TYR A 15 -21.09 -28.59 -6.59
C TYR A 15 -22.55 -28.16 -6.49
N HIS A 16 -22.83 -27.17 -5.64
CA HIS A 16 -24.18 -26.59 -5.56
C HIS A 16 -24.35 -25.52 -6.64
N GLU A 17 -25.25 -25.76 -7.62
CA GLU A 17 -25.52 -24.83 -8.75
C GLU A 17 -25.92 -23.41 -8.32
N ASN A 18 -26.52 -23.26 -7.13
CA ASN A 18 -26.97 -21.98 -6.57
C ASN A 18 -25.91 -21.29 -5.69
N CYS A 19 -24.74 -21.91 -5.50
CA CYS A 19 -23.66 -21.36 -4.68
C CYS A 19 -22.61 -20.65 -5.55
N PRO A 20 -22.40 -19.32 -5.39
CA PRO A 20 -21.45 -18.58 -6.22
C PRO A 20 -20.00 -19.07 -6.03
N GLY A 21 -19.56 -19.34 -4.78
CA GLY A 21 -18.23 -19.89 -4.51
C GLY A 21 -17.99 -21.25 -5.17
N CYS A 22 -19.01 -22.13 -5.23
CA CYS A 22 -18.89 -23.43 -5.91
C CYS A 22 -18.62 -23.28 -7.41
N LYS A 23 -19.19 -22.26 -8.07
CA LYS A 23 -18.92 -21.97 -9.49
C LYS A 23 -17.49 -21.51 -9.72
N VAL A 24 -16.93 -20.75 -8.78
CA VAL A 24 -15.53 -20.32 -8.83
C VAL A 24 -14.60 -21.53 -8.65
N ASP A 25 -14.90 -22.40 -7.70
CA ASP A 25 -14.13 -23.64 -7.48
C ASP A 25 -14.19 -24.59 -8.68
N GLU A 26 -15.37 -24.79 -9.28
CA GLU A 26 -15.51 -25.56 -10.51
C GLU A 26 -14.69 -24.95 -11.67
N ALA A 27 -14.70 -23.62 -11.80
CA ALA A 27 -13.90 -22.93 -12.80
C ALA A 27 -12.38 -23.09 -12.59
N LYS A 28 -11.93 -23.21 -11.34
CA LYS A 28 -10.53 -23.52 -11.01
C LYS A 28 -10.16 -24.95 -11.40
N GLU A 29 -11.03 -25.93 -11.13
CA GLU A 29 -10.74 -27.32 -11.49
C GLU A 29 -10.68 -27.52 -13.00
N LEU A 30 -11.49 -26.77 -13.75
CA LEU A 30 -11.46 -26.75 -15.22
C LEU A 30 -10.26 -25.98 -15.82
N LYS A 31 -9.27 -25.58 -15.01
CA LYS A 31 -8.05 -24.84 -15.41
C LYS A 31 -8.32 -23.53 -16.16
N LYS A 32 -9.42 -22.82 -15.87
CA LYS A 32 -9.78 -21.52 -16.50
C LYS A 32 -9.33 -20.29 -15.69
N ASP A 33 -8.64 -20.52 -14.58
CA ASP A 33 -8.50 -19.63 -13.43
C ASP A 33 -7.51 -18.46 -13.62
N VAL A 34 -6.50 -18.60 -14.48
CA VAL A 34 -5.60 -17.50 -14.87
C VAL A 34 -6.07 -16.83 -16.17
N THR A 35 -7.29 -16.30 -16.15
CA THR A 35 -7.76 -15.46 -17.26
C THR A 35 -7.23 -14.03 -17.06
N PHE A 36 -6.63 -13.42 -18.09
CA PHE A 36 -6.19 -12.01 -18.11
C PHE A 36 -7.25 -11.04 -17.55
N ARG A 37 -8.53 -11.36 -17.79
CA ARG A 37 -9.71 -10.67 -17.26
C ARG A 37 -9.73 -10.58 -15.73
N ASN A 38 -9.37 -11.64 -15.01
CA ASN A 38 -9.38 -11.67 -13.54
C ASN A 38 -8.26 -10.77 -12.98
N ILE A 39 -7.06 -10.85 -13.56
CA ILE A 39 -5.91 -10.00 -13.23
C ILE A 39 -6.28 -8.53 -13.46
N PHE A 40 -6.84 -8.21 -14.63
CA PHE A 40 -7.25 -6.85 -14.98
C PHE A 40 -8.32 -6.30 -14.04
N ASN A 41 -9.34 -7.10 -13.69
CA ASN A 41 -10.37 -6.68 -12.74
C ASN A 41 -9.78 -6.39 -11.35
N ILE A 42 -8.88 -7.24 -10.85
CA ILE A 42 -8.18 -7.00 -9.58
C ILE A 42 -7.38 -5.69 -9.65
N TRP A 43 -6.67 -5.45 -10.76
CA TRP A 43 -5.92 -4.21 -10.96
C TRP A 43 -6.79 -2.97 -10.88
N MET A 44 -7.89 -2.96 -11.63
CA MET A 44 -8.81 -1.81 -11.68
C MET A 44 -9.40 -1.50 -10.29
N VAL A 45 -9.78 -2.52 -9.52
CA VAL A 45 -10.30 -2.32 -8.16
C VAL A 45 -9.21 -1.79 -7.22
N VAL A 46 -8.00 -2.35 -7.28
CA VAL A 46 -6.88 -1.90 -6.43
C VAL A 46 -6.51 -0.45 -6.76
N LEU A 47 -6.52 -0.06 -8.04
CA LEU A 47 -6.28 1.32 -8.49
C LEU A 47 -7.26 2.33 -7.85
N CYS A 48 -8.53 1.95 -7.66
CA CYS A 48 -9.52 2.80 -6.97
C CYS A 48 -9.15 3.08 -5.51
N SER A 49 -8.38 2.19 -4.87
CA SER A 49 -7.93 2.37 -3.49
C SER A 49 -6.64 3.20 -3.40
N THR A 50 -5.70 3.01 -4.34
CA THR A 50 -4.37 3.67 -4.30
C THR A 50 -4.37 5.10 -4.87
N LEU A 51 -5.12 5.38 -5.95
CA LEU A 51 -5.10 6.71 -6.59
C LEU A 51 -5.55 7.87 -5.68
N PRO A 52 -6.60 7.75 -4.84
CA PRO A 52 -6.98 8.83 -3.91
C PRO A 52 -5.89 9.19 -2.89
N VAL A 53 -5.02 8.23 -2.56
CA VAL A 53 -3.89 8.42 -1.66
C VAL A 53 -2.71 9.02 -2.44
N ALA A 54 -2.31 8.37 -3.53
CA ALA A 54 -1.11 8.73 -4.28
C ALA A 54 -1.24 10.10 -4.99
N SER A 55 -2.43 10.45 -5.48
CA SER A 55 -2.67 11.74 -6.11
C SER A 55 -2.65 12.92 -5.14
N LEU A 56 -2.79 12.70 -3.83
CA LEU A 56 -2.80 13.79 -2.84
C LEU A 56 -1.41 14.43 -2.67
N PHE A 57 -0.35 13.62 -2.70
CA PHE A 57 1.00 14.04 -2.32
C PHE A 57 1.48 15.33 -3.00
N PRO A 58 1.32 15.54 -4.32
CA PRO A 58 1.84 16.71 -4.99
C PRO A 58 1.14 18.02 -4.63
N TYR A 59 -0.15 17.99 -4.25
CA TYR A 59 -0.95 19.19 -4.04
C TYR A 59 -1.37 19.44 -2.59
N LEU A 60 -1.09 18.52 -1.67
CA LEU A 60 -1.54 18.61 -0.29
C LEU A 60 -1.06 19.88 0.42
N TYR A 61 0.21 20.25 0.23
CA TYR A 61 0.78 21.49 0.79
C TYR A 61 -0.01 22.72 0.35
N PHE A 62 -0.22 22.84 -0.97
CA PHE A 62 -0.97 23.94 -1.56
C PHE A 62 -2.42 23.96 -1.06
N MET A 63 -3.06 22.79 -0.94
CA MET A 63 -4.44 22.71 -0.46
C MET A 63 -4.60 23.23 0.96
N VAL A 64 -3.65 22.91 1.85
CA VAL A 64 -3.66 23.42 3.21
C VAL A 64 -3.32 24.91 3.27
N ASN A 65 -2.42 25.38 2.40
CA ASN A 65 -2.12 26.80 2.25
C ASN A 65 -3.36 27.60 1.81
N ASP A 66 -4.10 27.11 0.82
CA ASP A 66 -5.30 27.74 0.27
C ASP A 66 -6.49 27.71 1.26
N PHE A 67 -6.46 26.87 2.29
CA PHE A 67 -7.43 26.90 3.39
C PHE A 67 -7.19 28.02 4.40
N HIS A 68 -6.03 28.69 4.37
CA HIS A 68 -5.67 29.78 5.27
C HIS A 68 -5.84 29.46 6.77
N ILE A 69 -5.67 28.19 7.16
CA ILE A 69 -5.79 27.72 8.55
C ILE A 69 -4.49 27.85 9.34
N ALA A 70 -3.35 27.76 8.65
CA ALA A 70 -2.03 27.86 9.26
C ALA A 70 -1.71 29.31 9.62
N LYS A 71 -1.28 29.57 10.86
CA LYS A 71 -0.90 30.92 11.32
C LYS A 71 0.39 31.41 10.67
N THR A 72 1.29 30.48 10.39
CA THR A 72 2.58 30.74 9.76
C THR A 72 2.84 29.70 8.66
N GLU A 73 3.70 30.02 7.70
CA GLU A 73 4.01 29.10 6.58
C GLU A 73 4.68 27.80 7.04
N GLU A 74 5.40 27.82 8.18
CA GLU A 74 6.00 26.61 8.76
C GLU A 74 4.93 25.63 9.26
N ASP A 75 3.79 26.12 9.72
CA ASP A 75 2.72 25.29 10.29
C ASP A 75 1.94 24.50 9.22
N ILE A 76 2.01 24.91 7.94
CA ILE A 76 1.32 24.26 6.82
C ILE A 76 1.65 22.77 6.77
N SER A 77 2.92 22.41 6.97
CA SER A 77 3.40 21.03 6.94
C SER A 77 2.73 20.15 8.00
N SER A 78 2.51 20.67 9.22
CA SER A 78 1.82 19.94 10.30
C SER A 78 0.35 19.69 9.96
N TYR A 79 -0.34 20.72 9.47
CA TYR A 79 -1.74 20.60 9.06
C TYR A 79 -1.91 19.63 7.88
N ALA A 80 -0.99 19.64 6.92
CA ALA A 80 -0.95 18.65 5.85
C ALA A 80 -0.80 17.22 6.38
N GLY A 81 0.14 17.01 7.31
CA GLY A 81 0.31 15.72 7.97
C GLY A 81 -0.95 15.21 8.68
N TYR A 82 -1.77 16.10 9.26
CA TYR A 82 -3.07 15.74 9.83
C TYR A 82 -4.08 15.28 8.77
N VAL A 83 -4.12 15.93 7.60
CA VAL A 83 -4.95 15.52 6.46
C VAL A 83 -4.54 14.16 5.91
N GLY A 84 -3.23 13.93 5.72
CA GLY A 84 -2.71 12.63 5.31
C GLY A 84 -3.03 11.52 6.32
N SER A 85 -2.90 11.82 7.61
CA SER A 85 -3.17 10.86 8.70
C SER A 85 -4.65 10.53 8.86
N ALA A 86 -5.56 11.47 8.63
CA ALA A 86 -7.00 11.24 8.78
C ALA A 86 -7.50 10.04 7.97
N TYR A 87 -7.01 9.87 6.74
CA TYR A 87 -7.30 8.70 5.91
C TYR A 87 -6.81 7.39 6.55
N MET A 88 -5.57 7.39 7.07
CA MET A 88 -4.98 6.20 7.71
C MET A 88 -5.70 5.84 9.01
N VAL A 89 -6.09 6.83 9.82
CA VAL A 89 -6.88 6.62 11.05
C VAL A 89 -8.21 5.97 10.71
N GLY A 90 -8.96 6.53 9.76
CA GLY A 90 -10.24 5.96 9.33
C GLY A 90 -10.08 4.50 8.89
N ARG A 91 -9.09 4.24 8.04
CA ARG A 91 -8.80 2.90 7.53
C ARG A 91 -8.41 1.90 8.62
N ALA A 92 -7.60 2.31 9.59
CA ALA A 92 -7.17 1.42 10.66
C ALA A 92 -8.36 0.98 11.54
N LEU A 93 -9.23 1.92 11.89
CA LEU A 93 -10.40 1.65 12.74
C LEU A 93 -11.40 0.68 12.10
N THR A 94 -11.54 0.70 10.78
CA THR A 94 -12.57 -0.07 10.07
C THR A 94 -12.02 -1.26 9.28
N SER A 95 -10.70 -1.41 9.16
CA SER A 95 -10.09 -2.48 8.35
C SER A 95 -10.53 -3.89 8.77
N ILE A 96 -10.54 -4.16 10.09
CA ILE A 96 -10.99 -5.45 10.65
C ILE A 96 -12.49 -5.62 10.41
N PHE A 97 -13.28 -4.57 10.60
CA PHE A 97 -14.72 -4.57 10.38
C PHE A 97 -15.07 -4.99 8.95
N TRP A 98 -14.45 -4.37 7.94
CA TRP A 98 -14.70 -4.71 6.55
C TRP A 98 -14.22 -6.11 6.17
N GLY A 99 -13.17 -6.63 6.81
CA GLY A 99 -12.77 -8.04 6.67
C GLY A 99 -13.87 -8.99 7.13
N MET A 100 -14.37 -8.80 8.35
CA MET A 100 -15.46 -9.61 8.91
C MET A 100 -16.76 -9.52 8.10
N VAL A 101 -17.11 -8.32 7.63
CA VAL A 101 -18.29 -8.12 6.77
C VAL A 101 -18.09 -8.83 5.43
N ALA A 102 -16.90 -8.78 4.84
CA ALA A 102 -16.60 -9.47 3.59
C ALA A 102 -16.62 -10.99 3.74
N ASP A 103 -16.21 -11.53 4.90
CA ASP A 103 -16.30 -12.96 5.20
C ASP A 103 -17.76 -13.41 5.33
N ARG A 104 -18.63 -12.57 5.89
CA ARG A 104 -20.04 -12.91 6.17
C ARG A 104 -20.98 -12.69 4.98
N TYR A 105 -20.80 -11.60 4.26
CA TYR A 105 -21.71 -11.15 3.20
C TYR A 105 -21.12 -11.28 1.79
N GLY A 106 -19.85 -11.67 1.68
CA GLY A 106 -19.15 -11.89 0.42
C GLY A 106 -18.21 -10.75 0.07
N ARG A 107 -17.25 -11.05 -0.81
CA ARG A 107 -16.19 -10.10 -1.20
C ARG A 107 -16.74 -9.01 -2.09
N LYS A 108 -17.62 -9.37 -3.03
CA LYS A 108 -18.11 -8.47 -4.07
C LYS A 108 -18.93 -7.30 -3.50
N PRO A 109 -19.91 -7.48 -2.59
CA PRO A 109 -20.65 -6.36 -2.01
C PRO A 109 -19.75 -5.38 -1.28
N VAL A 110 -18.79 -5.86 -0.49
CA VAL A 110 -17.86 -5.01 0.25
C VAL A 110 -16.97 -4.21 -0.69
N VAL A 111 -16.49 -4.84 -1.77
CA VAL A 111 -15.72 -4.15 -2.81
C VAL A 111 -16.55 -3.04 -3.48
N VAL A 112 -17.81 -3.33 -3.85
CA VAL A 112 -18.67 -2.32 -4.48
C VAL A 112 -18.96 -1.15 -3.53
N ILE A 113 -19.26 -1.42 -2.25
CA ILE A 113 -19.47 -0.37 -1.24
C ILE A 113 -18.21 0.48 -1.08
N GLY A 114 -17.04 -0.14 -1.02
CA GLY A 114 -15.76 0.56 -0.92
C GLY A 114 -15.49 1.46 -2.14
N ILE A 115 -15.76 1.00 -3.36
CA ILE A 115 -15.60 1.81 -4.58
C ILE A 115 -16.61 2.97 -4.61
N ILE A 116 -17.88 2.73 -4.25
CA ILE A 116 -18.88 3.80 -4.15
C ILE A 116 -18.44 4.84 -3.11
N SER A 117 -17.87 4.42 -1.99
CA SER A 117 -17.30 5.35 -1.00
C SER A 117 -16.17 6.20 -1.59
N VAL A 118 -15.32 5.63 -2.46
CA VAL A 118 -14.32 6.40 -3.20
C VAL A 118 -14.99 7.44 -4.08
N VAL A 119 -15.98 7.06 -4.88
CA VAL A 119 -16.69 8.00 -5.76
C VAL A 119 -17.28 9.17 -4.96
N ILE A 120 -17.96 8.90 -3.85
CA ILE A 120 -18.63 9.93 -3.04
C ILE A 120 -17.60 10.80 -2.30
N PHE A 121 -16.81 10.21 -1.42
CA PHE A 121 -15.97 10.98 -0.49
C PHE A 121 -14.73 11.59 -1.16
N ASN A 122 -14.20 10.97 -2.22
CA ASN A 122 -13.11 11.59 -2.98
C ASN A 122 -13.62 12.79 -3.80
N THR A 123 -14.82 12.70 -4.39
CA THR A 123 -15.46 13.86 -5.06
C THR A 123 -15.73 14.99 -4.07
N LEU A 124 -16.31 14.68 -2.91
CA LEU A 124 -16.56 15.67 -1.85
C LEU A 124 -15.26 16.27 -1.29
N PHE A 125 -14.19 15.49 -1.18
CA PHE A 125 -12.88 15.98 -0.79
C PHE A 125 -12.35 17.04 -1.77
N GLY A 126 -12.50 16.81 -3.08
CA GLY A 126 -12.11 17.78 -4.11
C GLY A 126 -12.92 19.08 -4.08
N LEU A 127 -14.13 19.06 -3.50
CA LEU A 127 -15.01 20.22 -3.31
C LEU A 127 -14.79 20.93 -1.96
N CYS A 128 -13.86 20.46 -1.12
CA CYS A 128 -13.62 21.07 0.17
C CYS A 128 -12.97 22.45 0.04
N THR A 129 -13.53 23.44 0.76
CA THR A 129 -12.96 24.79 0.92
C THR A 129 -12.53 25.07 2.36
N SER A 130 -12.67 24.09 3.25
CA SER A 130 -12.36 24.21 4.68
C SER A 130 -11.55 23.01 5.16
N PHE A 131 -10.53 23.30 5.97
CA PHE A 131 -9.64 22.29 6.56
C PHE A 131 -10.40 21.18 7.30
N TRP A 132 -11.34 21.52 8.18
CA TRP A 132 -12.07 20.52 8.96
C TRP A 132 -12.97 19.64 8.09
N THR A 133 -13.55 20.21 7.03
CA THR A 133 -14.35 19.43 6.08
C THR A 133 -13.44 18.46 5.32
N ALA A 134 -12.25 18.88 4.93
CA ALA A 134 -11.26 18.02 4.28
C ALA A 134 -10.82 16.85 5.19
N ILE A 135 -10.60 17.10 6.49
CA ILE A 135 -10.31 16.06 7.49
C ILE A 135 -11.45 15.04 7.58
N ILE A 136 -12.69 15.50 7.71
CA ILE A 136 -13.87 14.61 7.82
C ILE A 136 -14.02 13.77 6.55
N MET A 137 -13.91 14.38 5.36
CA MET A 137 -14.01 13.64 4.09
C MET A 137 -12.87 12.62 3.94
N ARG A 138 -11.65 12.95 4.36
CA ARG A 138 -10.51 12.01 4.34
C ARG A 138 -10.70 10.86 5.32
N PHE A 139 -11.17 11.15 6.53
CA PHE A 139 -11.47 10.13 7.53
C PHE A 139 -12.58 9.19 7.05
N ALA A 140 -13.68 9.74 6.52
CA ALA A 140 -14.79 8.96 5.98
C ALA A 140 -14.35 8.12 4.77
N LEU A 141 -13.56 8.70 3.86
CA LEU A 141 -12.98 7.98 2.74
C LEU A 141 -12.10 6.82 3.21
N GLY A 142 -11.20 7.05 4.17
CA GLY A 142 -10.37 5.99 4.74
C GLY A 142 -11.18 4.90 5.46
N GLY A 143 -12.17 5.31 6.24
CA GLY A 143 -13.02 4.42 7.03
C GLY A 143 -13.95 3.53 6.19
N LEU A 144 -14.42 4.02 5.05
CA LEU A 144 -15.33 3.26 4.18
C LEU A 144 -14.59 2.54 3.03
N ASN A 145 -13.34 2.92 2.75
CA ASN A 145 -12.48 2.29 1.74
C ASN A 145 -11.68 1.10 2.31
N GLY A 146 -12.40 0.06 2.74
CA GLY A 146 -11.81 -1.19 3.22
C GLY A 146 -11.29 -2.13 2.13
N LEU A 147 -10.99 -1.66 0.92
CA LEU A 147 -10.82 -2.50 -0.28
C LEU A 147 -9.61 -3.44 -0.26
N LEU A 148 -8.48 -3.02 0.32
CA LEU A 148 -7.21 -3.76 0.14
C LEU A 148 -7.21 -5.15 0.80
N GLY A 149 -7.86 -5.30 1.95
CA GLY A 149 -7.96 -6.59 2.66
C GLY A 149 -8.81 -7.61 1.91
N PRO A 150 -10.10 -7.32 1.65
CA PRO A 150 -10.99 -8.14 0.85
C PRO A 150 -10.44 -8.44 -0.54
N MET A 151 -9.75 -7.51 -1.21
CA MET A 151 -9.15 -7.78 -2.52
C MET A 151 -7.96 -8.75 -2.48
N LYS A 152 -7.16 -8.72 -1.41
CA LYS A 152 -6.11 -9.73 -1.21
C LYS A 152 -6.72 -11.11 -0.95
N ALA A 153 -7.77 -11.19 -0.14
CA ALA A 153 -8.50 -12.44 0.10
C ALA A 153 -9.15 -12.97 -1.19
N TYR A 154 -9.88 -12.11 -1.90
CA TYR A 154 -10.50 -12.39 -3.18
C TYR A 154 -9.45 -12.88 -4.21
N SER A 155 -8.28 -12.23 -4.27
CA SER A 155 -7.22 -12.67 -5.16
C SER A 155 -6.70 -14.07 -4.79
N SER A 156 -6.52 -14.42 -3.51
CA SER A 156 -6.15 -15.79 -3.15
C SER A 156 -7.26 -16.81 -3.39
N GLU A 157 -8.51 -16.37 -3.32
CA GLU A 157 -9.70 -17.20 -3.51
C GLU A 157 -10.01 -17.45 -4.99
N ILE A 158 -9.57 -16.61 -5.94
CA ILE A 158 -9.84 -16.81 -7.37
C ILE A 158 -8.78 -17.68 -8.07
N PHE A 159 -7.53 -17.60 -7.62
CA PHE A 159 -6.43 -18.38 -8.17
C PHE A 159 -6.32 -19.74 -7.48
N ARG A 160 -5.95 -20.79 -8.22
CA ARG A 160 -5.55 -22.09 -7.64
C ARG A 160 -4.38 -21.90 -6.67
N GLU A 161 -4.23 -22.83 -5.72
CA GLU A 161 -3.16 -22.80 -4.71
C GLU A 161 -1.77 -22.59 -5.32
N GLU A 162 -1.50 -23.25 -6.46
CA GLU A 162 -0.28 -23.13 -7.26
C GLU A 162 0.03 -21.67 -7.68
N TYR A 163 -1.02 -20.88 -7.95
CA TYR A 163 -0.93 -19.50 -8.47
C TYR A 163 -1.33 -18.43 -7.44
N GLN A 164 -1.59 -18.80 -6.17
CA GLN A 164 -1.96 -17.80 -5.14
C GLN A 164 -0.87 -16.74 -4.94
N ALA A 165 0.40 -17.12 -5.06
CA ALA A 165 1.52 -16.18 -5.00
C ALA A 165 1.48 -15.15 -6.15
N LEU A 166 1.07 -15.57 -7.35
CA LEU A 166 0.87 -14.71 -8.51
C LEU A 166 -0.30 -13.74 -8.29
N GLY A 167 -1.37 -14.20 -7.63
CA GLY A 167 -2.47 -13.32 -7.23
C GLY A 167 -2.04 -12.22 -6.26
N GLN A 168 -1.30 -12.58 -5.22
CA GLN A 168 -0.81 -11.59 -4.25
C GLN A 168 0.18 -10.60 -4.88
N SER A 169 1.07 -11.05 -5.78
CA SER A 169 1.97 -10.15 -6.50
C SER A 169 1.23 -9.25 -7.48
N THR A 170 0.12 -9.71 -8.06
CA THR A 170 -0.76 -8.92 -8.94
C THR A 170 -1.37 -7.73 -8.18
N VAL A 171 -1.84 -7.93 -6.94
CA VAL A 171 -2.35 -6.85 -6.09
C VAL A 171 -1.25 -5.82 -5.77
N ALA A 172 -0.04 -6.28 -5.47
CA ALA A 172 1.10 -5.40 -5.23
C ALA A 172 1.51 -4.60 -6.48
N ALA A 173 1.53 -5.24 -7.65
CA ALA A 173 1.83 -4.59 -8.92
C ALA A 173 0.81 -3.48 -9.25
N ALA A 174 -0.48 -3.74 -9.04
CA ALA A 174 -1.53 -2.74 -9.23
C ALA A 174 -1.36 -1.53 -8.29
N TRP A 175 -0.92 -1.77 -7.06
CA TRP A 175 -0.59 -0.69 -6.12
C TRP A 175 0.58 0.17 -6.64
N GLY A 176 1.64 -0.47 -7.14
CA GLY A 176 2.79 0.21 -7.75
C GLY A 176 2.43 1.06 -8.96
N VAL A 177 1.51 0.58 -9.81
CA VAL A 177 0.95 1.36 -10.93
C VAL A 177 0.21 2.60 -10.44
N GLY A 178 -0.59 2.47 -9.38
CA GLY A 178 -1.24 3.64 -8.78
C GLY A 178 -0.25 4.66 -8.21
N LEU A 179 0.88 4.20 -7.66
CA LEU A 179 1.94 5.08 -7.19
C LEU A 179 2.70 5.76 -8.34
N ALA A 180 2.78 5.13 -9.51
CA ALA A 180 3.36 5.71 -10.72
C ALA A 180 2.45 6.79 -11.34
N PHE A 181 1.15 6.51 -11.49
CA PHE A 181 0.23 7.43 -12.18
C PHE A 181 -0.44 8.45 -11.26
N GLY A 182 -0.64 8.11 -9.98
CA GLY A 182 -1.33 8.95 -9.01
C GLY A 182 -0.70 10.33 -8.85
N PRO A 183 0.62 10.43 -8.55
CA PRO A 183 1.28 11.72 -8.39
C PRO A 183 1.30 12.55 -9.68
N ALA A 184 1.42 11.95 -10.86
CA ALA A 184 1.30 12.70 -12.11
C ALA A 184 -0.10 13.31 -12.26
N LEU A 185 -1.15 12.53 -11.96
CA LEU A 185 -2.53 13.00 -11.99
C LEU A 185 -2.77 14.14 -11.00
N GLY A 186 -2.30 13.98 -9.76
CA GLY A 186 -2.40 15.02 -8.73
C GLY A 186 -1.61 16.27 -9.07
N GLY A 187 -0.40 16.09 -9.59
CA GLY A 187 0.48 17.17 -10.02
C GLY A 187 -0.18 17.98 -11.11
N TYR A 188 -0.38 17.42 -12.30
CA TYR A 188 -0.83 18.19 -13.47
C TYR A 188 -2.25 18.73 -13.37
N LEU A 189 -3.17 18.05 -12.67
CA LEU A 189 -4.57 18.48 -12.62
C LEU A 189 -4.89 19.45 -11.47
N ALA A 190 -4.02 19.59 -10.46
CA ALA A 190 -4.23 20.55 -9.39
C ALA A 190 -4.06 22.00 -9.87
N GLN A 191 -4.87 22.91 -9.33
CA GLN A 191 -4.87 24.35 -9.63
C GLN A 191 -4.96 24.65 -11.15
N PRO A 192 -6.00 24.12 -11.85
CA PRO A 192 -6.10 24.20 -13.31
C PRO A 192 -6.19 25.63 -13.84
N VAL A 193 -6.80 26.56 -13.09
CA VAL A 193 -6.90 27.99 -13.46
C VAL A 193 -5.54 28.67 -13.49
N GLN A 194 -4.65 28.34 -12.54
CA GLN A 194 -3.30 28.91 -12.48
C GLN A 194 -2.42 28.34 -13.60
N LYS A 195 -2.57 27.05 -13.92
CA LYS A 195 -1.72 26.34 -14.87
C LYS A 195 -2.14 26.46 -16.33
N TYR A 196 -3.45 26.41 -16.56
CA TYR A 196 -4.03 26.39 -17.90
C TYR A 196 -5.06 27.52 -18.05
N PRO A 197 -4.65 28.79 -17.89
CA PRO A 197 -5.57 29.94 -17.90
C PRO A 197 -6.31 30.11 -19.24
N ASN A 198 -5.76 29.57 -20.33
CA ASN A 198 -6.39 29.58 -21.66
C ASN A 198 -7.60 28.64 -21.75
N ILE A 199 -7.66 27.60 -20.91
CA ILE A 199 -8.71 26.58 -20.90
C ILE A 199 -9.68 26.82 -19.73
N PHE A 200 -9.15 27.23 -18.58
CA PHE A 200 -9.93 27.47 -17.36
C PHE A 200 -9.86 28.95 -16.98
N PRO A 201 -10.96 29.71 -17.17
CA PRO A 201 -10.97 31.13 -16.84
C PRO A 201 -10.95 31.37 -15.33
N LYS A 202 -10.40 32.52 -14.92
CA LYS A 202 -10.49 33.04 -13.55
C LYS A 202 -11.96 33.29 -13.17
N ASP A 203 -12.27 33.23 -11.87
CA ASP A 203 -13.64 33.34 -11.33
C ASP A 203 -14.60 32.21 -11.76
N SER A 204 -14.06 31.10 -12.27
CA SER A 204 -14.84 29.91 -12.62
C SER A 204 -15.01 28.96 -11.44
N PHE A 205 -15.84 27.94 -11.61
CA PHE A 205 -15.98 26.83 -10.66
C PHE A 205 -14.63 26.21 -10.28
N TRP A 206 -13.68 26.16 -11.21
CA TRP A 206 -12.35 25.59 -11.02
C TRP A 206 -11.42 26.47 -10.18
N ASP A 207 -11.71 27.77 -10.10
CA ASP A 207 -11.00 28.72 -9.25
C ASP A 207 -11.47 28.58 -7.79
N LYS A 208 -12.79 28.38 -7.61
CA LYS A 208 -13.38 28.09 -6.30
C LYS A 208 -12.98 26.72 -5.74
N PHE A 209 -12.78 25.73 -6.61
CA PHE A 209 -12.41 24.36 -6.23
C PHE A 209 -11.17 23.87 -6.99
N PRO A 210 -9.96 24.38 -6.65
CA PRO A 210 -8.72 24.12 -7.40
C PRO A 210 -8.25 22.66 -7.37
N TYR A 211 -8.74 21.85 -6.41
CA TYR A 211 -8.39 20.43 -6.25
C TYR A 211 -9.52 19.47 -6.67
N PHE A 212 -10.59 20.00 -7.26
CA PHE A 212 -11.71 19.19 -7.73
C PHE A 212 -11.33 18.35 -8.95
N LEU A 213 -10.59 18.91 -9.91
CA LEU A 213 -10.23 18.23 -11.16
C LEU A 213 -9.48 16.89 -10.97
N PRO A 214 -8.41 16.79 -10.15
CA PRO A 214 -7.77 15.50 -9.88
C PRO A 214 -8.73 14.52 -9.20
N SER A 215 -9.52 15.01 -8.23
CA SER A 215 -10.49 14.21 -7.50
C SER A 215 -11.61 13.67 -8.38
N PHE A 216 -12.08 14.49 -9.34
CA PHE A 216 -13.11 14.13 -10.30
C PHE A 216 -12.62 13.01 -11.23
N PHE A 217 -11.40 13.11 -11.78
CA PHE A 217 -10.87 12.08 -12.66
C PHE A 217 -10.74 10.72 -11.94
N VAL A 218 -10.20 10.73 -10.72
CA VAL A 218 -10.08 9.52 -9.90
C VAL A 218 -11.46 8.92 -9.59
N SER A 219 -12.46 9.77 -9.30
CA SER A 219 -13.82 9.33 -9.00
C SER A 219 -14.57 8.84 -10.24
N ALA A 220 -14.36 9.45 -11.40
CA ALA A 220 -14.92 9.01 -12.68
C ALA A 220 -14.36 7.63 -13.07
N MET A 221 -13.05 7.43 -12.91
CA MET A 221 -12.44 6.11 -13.08
C MET A 221 -13.04 5.09 -12.11
N ALA A 222 -13.17 5.44 -10.82
CA ALA A 222 -13.77 4.57 -9.83
C ALA A 222 -15.23 4.22 -10.16
N LEU A 223 -16.02 5.14 -10.71
CA LEU A 223 -17.39 4.87 -11.16
C LEU A 223 -17.44 3.85 -12.30
N VAL A 224 -16.54 3.96 -13.28
CA VAL A 224 -16.41 2.96 -14.36
C VAL A 224 -16.07 1.58 -13.78
N VAL A 225 -15.19 1.53 -12.77
CA VAL A 225 -14.84 0.28 -12.09
C VAL A 225 -15.99 -0.26 -11.23
N ALA A 226 -16.80 0.60 -10.62
CA ALA A 226 -18.00 0.17 -9.88
C ALA A 226 -18.99 -0.56 -10.80
N ILE A 227 -19.18 -0.04 -12.01
CA ILE A 227 -20.00 -0.69 -13.05
C ILE A 227 -19.32 -2.00 -13.49
N SER A 228 -18.00 -2.00 -13.67
CA SER A 228 -17.27 -3.22 -14.06
C SER A 228 -17.34 -4.35 -13.03
N CYS A 229 -17.52 -4.00 -11.75
CA CYS A 229 -17.70 -4.97 -10.68
C CYS A 229 -18.98 -5.81 -10.82
N ILE A 230 -19.97 -5.42 -11.61
CA ILE A 230 -21.15 -6.26 -11.90
C ILE A 230 -20.72 -7.61 -12.47
N TRP A 231 -19.67 -7.64 -13.30
CA TRP A 231 -19.12 -8.86 -13.89
C TRP A 231 -18.08 -9.58 -13.02
N LEU A 232 -17.78 -9.05 -11.83
CA LEU A 232 -16.90 -9.73 -10.88
C LEU A 232 -17.64 -10.95 -10.30
N PRO A 233 -17.06 -12.16 -10.37
CA PRO A 233 -17.64 -13.32 -9.69
C PRO A 233 -17.60 -13.12 -8.17
N GLU A 234 -18.55 -13.71 -7.46
CA GLU A 234 -18.53 -13.78 -5.99
C GLU A 234 -17.84 -15.08 -5.57
N THR A 235 -17.00 -15.01 -4.53
CA THR A 235 -16.21 -16.15 -4.04
C THR A 235 -16.80 -16.78 -2.78
N LEU A 236 -17.81 -16.16 -2.16
CA LEU A 236 -18.45 -16.70 -0.96
C LEU A 236 -19.21 -18.02 -1.22
N HIS A 237 -19.05 -19.00 -0.33
CA HIS A 237 -19.86 -20.21 -0.31
C HIS A 237 -21.09 -20.03 0.60
N ASN A 238 -22.30 -20.12 0.01
CA ASN A 238 -23.57 -19.86 0.71
C ASN A 238 -24.30 -21.13 1.18
N HIS A 239 -23.63 -22.29 1.15
CA HIS A 239 -24.18 -23.56 1.64
C HIS A 239 -23.58 -23.90 2.99
N LYS A 240 -24.36 -24.57 3.86
CA LYS A 240 -23.80 -25.20 5.06
C LYS A 240 -22.90 -26.33 4.56
N VAL A 241 -21.59 -26.20 4.74
CA VAL A 241 -20.68 -27.34 4.66
C VAL A 241 -21.22 -28.34 5.68
N SER A 242 -21.80 -29.45 5.22
CA SER A 242 -22.37 -30.45 6.11
C SER A 242 -21.24 -31.01 6.97
N THR A 243 -21.46 -31.03 8.28
CA THR A 243 -20.56 -31.64 9.25
C THR A 243 -20.24 -33.10 8.89
N GLU A 244 -21.14 -33.77 8.15
CA GLU A 244 -20.97 -35.10 7.58
C GLU A 244 -19.88 -35.20 6.49
N GLU A 245 -19.58 -34.15 5.72
CA GLU A 245 -18.47 -34.16 4.74
C GLU A 245 -17.11 -34.05 5.45
N ASN A 246 -17.03 -33.30 6.55
CA ASN A 246 -15.83 -33.29 7.40
C ASN A 246 -15.66 -34.63 8.12
N GLU A 247 -16.73 -35.22 8.64
CA GLU A 247 -16.71 -36.53 9.31
C GLU A 247 -16.44 -37.70 8.34
N ALA A 248 -16.90 -37.64 7.09
CA ALA A 248 -16.59 -38.64 6.07
C ALA A 248 -15.14 -38.55 5.58
N LEU A 249 -14.56 -37.33 5.50
CA LEU A 249 -13.12 -37.14 5.27
C LEU A 249 -12.28 -37.61 6.48
N GLU A 250 -12.76 -37.37 7.71
CA GLU A 250 -12.11 -37.76 8.97
C GLU A 250 -12.19 -39.26 9.29
N ASN A 251 -13.24 -39.95 8.81
CA ASN A 251 -13.42 -41.39 9.04
C ASN A 251 -12.76 -42.25 7.96
N GLY A 252 -12.48 -41.71 6.77
CA GLY A 252 -11.75 -42.40 5.70
C GLY A 252 -10.22 -42.37 5.82
N THR A 253 -9.67 -41.51 6.68
CA THR A 253 -8.22 -41.41 6.92
C THR A 253 -7.80 -42.33 8.08
N LYS A 254 -6.89 -43.28 7.80
CA LYS A 254 -6.28 -44.16 8.81
C LYS A 254 -5.72 -43.31 9.96
N GLU A 255 -5.78 -43.81 11.20
CA GLU A 255 -5.34 -43.11 12.42
C GLU A 255 -3.92 -42.51 12.35
N SER A 256 -3.05 -42.97 11.44
CA SER A 256 -1.75 -42.34 11.18
C SER A 256 -1.82 -40.96 10.52
N ASP A 257 -2.91 -40.65 9.79
CA ASP A 257 -3.15 -39.34 9.15
C ASP A 257 -3.92 -38.36 10.05
N LYS A 258 -4.60 -38.85 11.09
CA LYS A 258 -5.25 -37.97 12.10
C LYS A 258 -4.24 -37.08 12.83
N ASN A 259 -3.00 -37.54 13.04
CA ASN A 259 -1.90 -36.72 13.57
C ASN A 259 -1.33 -35.71 12.55
N LYS A 260 -1.66 -35.82 11.26
CA LYS A 260 -1.22 -34.87 10.21
C LYS A 260 -2.26 -33.81 9.88
N MET A 261 -3.55 -34.14 9.90
CA MET A 261 -4.64 -33.20 9.55
C MET A 261 -5.10 -32.34 10.73
N ILE A 262 -5.04 -32.84 11.96
CA ILE A 262 -5.26 -32.02 13.17
C ILE A 262 -3.93 -31.41 13.60
N LYS A 263 -3.26 -30.67 12.70
CA LYS A 263 -2.32 -29.64 13.16
C LYS A 263 -3.19 -28.53 13.70
N LYS A 264 -3.50 -28.63 15.01
CA LYS A 264 -4.05 -27.59 15.88
C LYS A 264 -3.68 -26.23 15.30
N ASP A 265 -4.66 -25.41 14.91
CA ASP A 265 -4.44 -24.05 14.42
C ASP A 265 -3.54 -23.31 15.42
N GLU A 266 -2.23 -23.37 15.19
CA GLU A 266 -1.26 -22.77 16.08
C GLU A 266 -1.54 -21.29 16.02
N ASN A 267 -1.79 -20.69 17.18
CA ASN A 267 -2.12 -19.29 17.27
C ASN A 267 -1.00 -18.49 16.59
N LEU A 268 -1.28 -17.92 15.42
CA LEU A 268 -0.28 -17.24 14.58
C LEU A 268 0.41 -16.09 15.30
N LEU A 269 -0.27 -15.48 16.28
CA LEU A 269 0.31 -14.45 17.14
C LEU A 269 1.45 -14.95 18.03
N ARG A 270 1.55 -16.27 18.26
CA ARG A 270 2.66 -16.91 18.97
C ARG A 270 3.78 -17.38 18.03
N ASN A 271 3.58 -17.35 16.71
CA ASN A 271 4.61 -17.67 15.74
C ASN A 271 5.63 -16.52 15.69
N TRP A 272 6.73 -16.66 16.45
CA TRP A 272 7.74 -15.62 16.59
C TRP A 272 8.43 -15.24 15.26
N PRO A 273 8.83 -16.17 14.37
CA PRO A 273 9.30 -15.82 13.03
C PRO A 273 8.34 -14.92 12.23
N LEU A 274 7.03 -15.20 12.28
CA LEU A 274 6.04 -14.34 11.64
C LEU A 274 5.97 -12.97 12.31
N MET A 275 5.79 -12.94 13.63
CA MET A 275 5.58 -11.71 14.38
C MET A 275 6.80 -10.78 14.34
N SER A 276 8.01 -11.33 14.43
CA SER A 276 9.25 -10.55 14.28
C SER A 276 9.35 -9.90 12.90
N SER A 277 8.99 -10.63 11.83
CA SER A 277 8.98 -10.07 10.48
C SER A 277 7.91 -8.98 10.30
N ILE A 278 6.73 -9.14 10.91
CA ILE A 278 5.68 -8.10 10.92
C ILE A 278 6.14 -6.86 11.67
N ILE A 279 6.80 -6.99 12.83
CA ILE A 279 7.31 -5.85 13.61
C ILE A 279 8.32 -5.06 12.80
N VAL A 280 9.33 -5.73 12.22
CA VAL A 280 10.34 -5.07 11.37
C VAL A 280 9.67 -4.36 10.19
N TYR A 281 8.72 -5.02 9.55
CA TYR A 281 7.99 -4.43 8.43
C TYR A 281 7.16 -3.21 8.83
N CYS A 282 6.57 -3.20 10.02
CA CYS A 282 5.84 -2.06 10.54
C CYS A 282 6.75 -0.84 10.77
N VAL A 283 7.97 -1.05 11.29
CA VAL A 283 8.92 0.06 11.51
C VAL A 283 9.37 0.67 10.18
N PHE A 284 9.72 -0.16 9.19
CA PHE A 284 10.02 0.33 7.84
C PHE A 284 8.80 1.01 7.21
N ALA A 285 7.60 0.45 7.35
CA ALA A 285 6.39 1.05 6.81
C ALA A 285 6.08 2.45 7.39
N ILE A 286 6.40 2.70 8.67
CA ILE A 286 6.30 4.04 9.29
C ILE A 286 7.32 4.97 8.64
N HIS A 287 8.57 4.53 8.52
CA HIS A 287 9.63 5.30 7.91
C HIS A 287 9.30 5.67 6.45
N ASP A 288 8.81 4.71 5.67
CA ASP A 288 8.52 4.88 4.25
C ASP A 288 7.40 5.90 4.02
N ILE A 289 6.31 5.81 4.78
CA ILE A 289 5.20 6.76 4.65
C ILE A 289 5.61 8.14 5.17
N ALA A 290 6.43 8.22 6.23
CA ALA A 290 6.95 9.48 6.73
C ALA A 290 7.89 10.14 5.70
N PHE A 291 8.75 9.36 5.03
CA PHE A 291 9.64 9.86 3.97
C PHE A 291 8.84 10.43 2.79
N ILE A 292 7.85 9.71 2.28
CA ILE A 292 7.03 10.17 1.14
C ILE A 292 6.28 11.46 1.49
N GLU A 293 5.70 11.53 2.70
CA GLU A 293 5.01 12.73 3.18
C GLU A 293 5.99 13.91 3.33
N ILE A 294 7.09 13.70 4.06
CA ILE A 294 8.12 14.72 4.28
C ILE A 294 8.67 15.22 2.95
N PHE A 295 9.03 14.34 2.03
CA PHE A 295 9.57 14.72 0.73
C PHE A 295 8.59 15.61 -0.04
N SER A 296 7.31 15.24 -0.06
CA SER A 296 6.27 15.98 -0.78
C SER A 296 6.05 17.38 -0.18
N LEU A 297 6.07 17.51 1.15
CA LEU A 297 5.90 18.80 1.83
C LEU A 297 7.17 19.66 1.80
N TRP A 298 8.33 19.04 2.00
CA TRP A 298 9.63 19.71 2.03
C TRP A 298 10.04 20.24 0.65
N SER A 299 9.81 19.47 -0.41
CA SER A 299 10.15 19.91 -1.77
C SER A 299 9.34 21.14 -2.19
N VAL A 300 8.06 21.21 -1.84
CA VAL A 300 7.19 22.36 -2.13
C VAL A 300 7.51 23.57 -1.25
N SER A 301 7.95 23.34 -0.01
CA SER A 301 8.20 24.42 0.95
C SER A 301 9.16 25.49 0.40
N PRO A 302 8.96 26.78 0.74
CA PRO A 302 9.83 27.86 0.29
C PRO A 302 11.30 27.66 0.66
N ARG A 303 12.22 28.13 -0.19
CA ARG A 303 13.68 28.02 0.06
C ARG A 303 14.13 28.68 1.36
N ARG A 304 13.45 29.73 1.81
CA ARG A 304 13.71 30.40 3.10
C ARG A 304 13.51 29.49 4.32
N LEU A 305 12.65 28.48 4.18
CA LEU A 305 12.37 27.45 5.19
C LEU A 305 13.18 26.17 4.95
N GLY A 306 14.19 26.22 4.07
CA GLY A 306 15.02 25.06 3.73
C GLY A 306 14.34 24.06 2.79
N GLY A 307 13.25 24.42 2.11
CA GLY A 307 12.65 23.59 1.05
C GLY A 307 13.23 23.87 -0.34
N LEU A 308 12.59 23.35 -1.38
CA LEU A 308 13.07 23.49 -2.78
C LEU A 308 12.23 24.46 -3.62
N ASN A 309 11.06 24.89 -3.13
CA ASN A 309 10.09 25.71 -3.86
C ASN A 309 9.59 25.05 -5.15
N PHE A 310 9.35 23.74 -5.09
CA PHE A 310 8.78 22.97 -6.19
C PHE A 310 7.30 23.27 -6.40
N GLU A 311 6.87 23.24 -7.65
CA GLU A 311 5.46 23.24 -7.98
C GLU A 311 4.86 21.83 -7.84
N THR A 312 3.53 21.75 -7.82
CA THR A 312 2.78 20.49 -7.85
C THR A 312 3.22 19.57 -9.01
N ASN A 313 3.61 20.12 -10.17
CA ASN A 313 4.08 19.35 -11.32
C ASN A 313 5.43 18.68 -11.05
N ASP A 314 6.36 19.37 -10.40
CA ASP A 314 7.70 18.86 -10.14
C ASP A 314 7.65 17.65 -9.20
N VAL A 315 6.88 17.76 -8.12
CA VAL A 315 6.64 16.65 -7.18
C VAL A 315 5.94 15.49 -7.88
N GLY A 316 4.91 15.79 -8.69
CA GLY A 316 4.20 14.79 -9.47
C GLY A 316 5.12 14.02 -10.41
N ASN A 317 6.02 14.70 -11.11
CA ASN A 317 6.97 14.11 -12.04
C ASN A 317 8.00 13.20 -11.36
N VAL A 318 8.61 13.68 -10.27
CA VAL A 318 9.63 12.90 -9.53
C VAL A 318 9.03 11.61 -8.98
N LEU A 319 7.85 11.69 -8.36
CA LEU A 319 7.18 10.51 -7.80
C LEU A 319 6.66 9.57 -8.90
N ALA A 320 6.14 10.09 -10.01
CA ALA A 320 5.66 9.27 -11.12
C ALA A 320 6.78 8.47 -11.79
N LEU A 321 7.92 9.12 -12.07
CA LEU A 321 9.10 8.44 -12.62
C LEU A 321 9.67 7.41 -11.65
N SER A 322 9.63 7.69 -10.34
CA SER A 322 10.00 6.71 -9.31
C SER A 322 9.09 5.49 -9.37
N GLY A 323 7.78 5.67 -9.52
CA GLY A 323 6.83 4.56 -9.67
C GLY A 323 7.08 3.71 -10.93
N ILE A 324 7.39 4.35 -12.07
CA ILE A 324 7.77 3.63 -13.30
C ILE A 324 9.06 2.83 -13.08
N ALA A 325 10.07 3.43 -12.44
CA ALA A 325 11.32 2.76 -12.13
C ALA A 325 11.11 1.54 -11.21
N ILE A 326 10.24 1.66 -10.20
CA ILE A 326 9.83 0.55 -9.33
C ILE A 326 9.26 -0.61 -10.17
N ILE A 327 8.33 -0.34 -11.08
CA ILE A 327 7.70 -1.37 -11.90
C ILE A 327 8.75 -2.11 -12.74
N ILE A 328 9.62 -1.37 -13.42
CA ILE A 328 10.70 -1.94 -14.25
C ILE A 328 11.63 -2.81 -13.40
N PHE A 329 12.06 -2.28 -12.25
CA PHE A 329 12.96 -2.98 -11.34
C PHE A 329 12.33 -4.26 -10.78
N GLN A 330 11.05 -4.22 -10.40
CA GLN A 330 10.34 -5.35 -9.82
C GLN A 330 10.11 -6.48 -10.83
N LEU A 331 9.77 -6.13 -12.08
CA LEU A 331 9.53 -7.12 -13.14
C LEU A 331 10.83 -7.72 -13.70
N GLY A 332 11.92 -6.95 -13.77
CA GLY A 332 13.16 -7.39 -14.42
C GLY A 332 14.27 -7.84 -13.46
N ILE A 333 14.59 -7.01 -12.45
CA ILE A 333 15.86 -7.10 -11.72
C ILE A 333 15.67 -7.81 -10.37
N TYR A 334 14.58 -7.51 -9.65
CA TYR A 334 14.39 -7.95 -8.28
C TYR A 334 14.51 -9.47 -8.11
N GLN A 335 13.85 -10.25 -8.97
CA GLN A 335 13.86 -11.72 -8.87
C GLN A 335 15.27 -12.31 -9.00
N SER A 336 16.08 -11.75 -9.90
CA SER A 336 17.46 -12.18 -10.13
C SER A 336 18.32 -11.90 -8.90
N VAL A 337 18.23 -10.69 -8.35
CA VAL A 337 19.00 -10.28 -7.17
C VAL A 337 18.57 -11.05 -5.93
N GLN A 338 17.26 -11.24 -5.73
CA GLN A 338 16.71 -11.94 -4.58
C GLN A 338 17.17 -13.42 -4.52
N LYS A 339 17.26 -14.10 -5.68
CA LYS A 339 17.75 -15.47 -5.76
C LYS A 339 19.22 -15.60 -5.36
N ILE A 340 20.03 -14.56 -5.58
CA ILE A 340 21.46 -14.57 -5.29
C ILE A 340 21.72 -14.21 -3.81
N CYS A 341 21.13 -13.13 -3.31
CA CYS A 341 21.46 -12.59 -1.99
C CYS A 341 20.52 -13.06 -0.86
N GLY A 342 19.32 -13.54 -1.19
CA GLY A 342 18.25 -13.79 -0.22
C GLY A 342 17.58 -12.50 0.28
N SER A 343 16.38 -12.64 0.85
CA SER A 343 15.52 -11.50 1.20
C SER A 343 16.06 -10.64 2.36
N ILE A 344 16.64 -11.26 3.40
CA ILE A 344 17.15 -10.51 4.57
C ILE A 344 18.40 -9.69 4.24
N VAL A 345 19.38 -10.30 3.57
CA VAL A 345 20.63 -9.60 3.22
C VAL A 345 20.31 -8.45 2.28
N LEU A 346 19.42 -8.66 1.31
CA LEU A 346 19.00 -7.61 0.39
C LEU A 346 18.30 -6.45 1.11
N ALA A 347 17.40 -6.73 2.07
CA ALA A 347 16.78 -5.69 2.90
C ALA A 347 17.81 -4.91 3.73
N ARG A 348 18.83 -5.58 4.28
CA ARG A 348 19.93 -4.93 5.03
C ARG A 348 20.77 -4.02 4.13
N ILE A 349 21.18 -4.51 2.96
CA ILE A 349 21.92 -3.71 1.98
C ILE A 349 21.08 -2.48 1.60
N ALA A 350 19.80 -2.68 1.32
CA ALA A 350 18.90 -1.59 0.93
C ALA A 350 18.73 -0.53 2.03
N GLY A 351 18.63 -0.95 3.30
CA GLY A 351 18.55 0.00 4.41
C GLY A 351 19.88 0.73 4.65
N VAL A 352 21.02 0.04 4.56
CA VAL A 352 22.35 0.67 4.70
C VAL A 352 22.58 1.70 3.59
N LEU A 353 22.17 1.41 2.36
CA LEU A 353 22.24 2.35 1.25
C LEU A 353 21.25 3.52 1.39
N SER A 354 20.10 3.31 2.06
CA SER A 354 19.12 4.37 2.30
C SER A 354 19.66 5.49 3.18
N ILE A 355 20.54 5.18 4.15
CA ILE A 355 21.09 6.16 5.09
C ILE A 355 21.87 7.31 4.41
N PRO A 356 22.92 7.05 3.60
CA PRO A 356 23.66 8.12 2.93
C PRO A 356 22.79 8.87 1.91
N ILE A 357 21.83 8.19 1.28
CA ILE A 357 20.89 8.83 0.36
C ILE A 357 20.02 9.84 1.11
N LEU A 358 19.40 9.46 2.23
CA LEU A 358 18.60 10.36 3.07
C LEU A 358 19.44 11.54 3.59
N GLN A 359 20.68 11.28 3.99
CA GLN A 359 21.59 12.33 4.47
C GLN A 359 21.98 13.34 3.36
N SER A 360 21.85 12.96 2.08
CA SER A 360 22.14 13.85 0.96
C SER A 360 21.06 14.91 0.71
N PHE A 361 19.80 14.68 1.10
CA PHE A 361 18.67 15.59 0.82
C PHE A 361 18.85 17.00 1.39
N PRO A 362 19.27 17.21 2.66
CA PRO A 362 19.53 18.54 3.19
C PRO A 362 20.53 19.34 2.35
N PHE A 363 21.53 18.69 1.74
CA PHE A 363 22.54 19.40 0.94
C PHE A 363 21.99 19.85 -0.42
N MET A 364 20.92 19.21 -0.91
CA MET A 364 20.29 19.57 -2.18
C MET A 364 19.64 20.96 -2.12
N THR A 365 19.33 21.50 -0.93
CA THR A 365 18.80 22.87 -0.81
C THR A 365 19.78 23.93 -1.32
N ASN A 366 21.08 23.63 -1.30
CA ASN A 366 22.14 24.50 -1.78
C ASN A 366 22.33 24.43 -3.30
N LEU A 367 21.66 23.49 -3.97
CA LEU A 367 21.70 23.33 -5.42
C LEU A 367 20.57 24.13 -6.08
N SER A 368 20.75 24.43 -7.36
CA SER A 368 19.74 25.08 -8.20
C SER A 368 19.85 24.60 -9.65
N GLY A 369 18.79 24.82 -10.43
CA GLY A 369 18.73 24.48 -11.85
C GLY A 369 18.97 22.99 -12.13
N PHE A 370 19.78 22.71 -13.15
CA PHE A 370 20.01 21.35 -13.67
C PHE A 370 20.62 20.40 -12.62
N ALA A 371 21.56 20.89 -11.82
CA ALA A 371 22.22 20.08 -10.79
C ALA A 371 21.22 19.59 -9.73
N LEU A 372 20.31 20.47 -9.28
CA LEU A 372 19.26 20.11 -8.33
C LEU A 372 18.34 19.02 -8.91
N ASN A 373 17.91 19.19 -10.17
CA ASN A 373 17.00 18.25 -10.81
C ASN A 373 17.62 16.85 -10.91
N ILE A 374 18.86 16.72 -11.38
CA ILE A 374 19.54 15.42 -11.44
C ILE A 374 19.69 14.81 -10.05
N SER A 375 20.15 15.58 -9.06
CA SER A 375 20.36 15.06 -7.70
C SER A 375 19.06 14.58 -7.06
N ILE A 376 17.98 15.36 -7.17
CA ILE A 376 16.68 14.99 -6.59
C ILE A 376 16.06 13.79 -7.31
N TYR A 377 16.03 13.79 -8.64
CA TYR A 377 15.42 12.68 -9.39
C TYR A 377 16.16 11.37 -9.11
N SER A 378 17.50 11.39 -9.17
CA SER A 378 18.31 10.19 -8.90
C SER A 378 18.16 9.71 -7.45
N ALA A 379 18.22 10.61 -6.47
CA ALA A 379 18.12 10.24 -5.06
C ALA A 379 16.72 9.71 -4.68
N VAL A 380 15.66 10.33 -5.19
CA VAL A 380 14.28 9.92 -4.88
C VAL A 380 13.93 8.60 -5.58
N ILE A 381 14.32 8.43 -6.85
CA ILE A 381 14.15 7.15 -7.56
C ILE A 381 14.89 6.04 -6.80
N LEU A 382 16.17 6.26 -6.47
CA LEU A 382 16.96 5.26 -5.75
C LEU A 382 16.36 4.97 -4.37
N LYS A 383 15.96 5.98 -3.60
CA LYS A 383 15.33 5.77 -2.28
C LYS A 383 14.05 4.95 -2.39
N ASN A 384 13.18 5.28 -3.34
CA ASN A 384 11.92 4.56 -3.56
C ASN A 384 12.14 3.11 -4.01
N LEU A 385 13.17 2.84 -4.83
CA LEU A 385 13.57 1.48 -5.17
C LEU A 385 14.02 0.68 -3.95
N LEU A 386 14.82 1.28 -3.06
CA LEU A 386 15.28 0.62 -1.84
C LEU A 386 14.13 0.32 -0.87
N ILE A 387 13.17 1.25 -0.75
CA ILE A 387 11.92 1.04 0.00
C ILE A 387 11.17 -0.20 -0.52
N GLU A 388 10.98 -0.29 -1.84
CA GLU A 388 10.27 -1.42 -2.44
C GLU A 388 11.00 -2.76 -2.22
N VAL A 389 12.33 -2.75 -2.33
CA VAL A 389 13.19 -3.92 -2.08
C VAL A 389 12.98 -4.46 -0.65
N ILE A 390 13.00 -3.57 0.34
CA ILE A 390 12.81 -3.93 1.76
C ILE A 390 11.39 -4.47 1.97
N SER A 391 10.39 -3.75 1.46
CA SER A 391 8.98 -4.12 1.58
C SER A 391 8.68 -5.49 0.98
N THR A 392 9.15 -5.74 -0.25
CA THR A 392 8.96 -7.03 -0.91
C THR A 392 9.71 -8.14 -0.17
N GLY A 393 10.95 -7.88 0.29
CA GLY A 393 11.75 -8.87 1.01
C GLY A 393 11.11 -9.34 2.31
N LEU A 394 10.59 -8.40 3.10
CA LEU A 394 9.91 -8.70 4.37
C LEU A 394 8.57 -9.39 4.13
N TYR A 395 7.81 -8.98 3.11
CA TYR A 395 6.56 -9.66 2.75
C TYR A 395 6.78 -11.12 2.35
N ILE A 396 7.86 -11.42 1.62
CA ILE A 396 8.21 -12.81 1.27
C ILE A 396 8.59 -13.61 2.52
N LEU A 397 9.32 -13.00 3.46
CA LEU A 397 9.69 -13.64 4.71
C LEU A 397 8.47 -14.02 5.57
N GLN A 398 7.48 -13.14 5.66
CA GLN A 398 6.21 -13.41 6.36
C GLN A 398 5.48 -14.61 5.76
N ASN A 399 5.38 -14.67 4.42
CA ASN A 399 4.73 -15.79 3.73
C ASN A 399 5.50 -17.12 3.85
N LYS A 400 6.83 -17.07 4.05
CA LYS A 400 7.65 -18.26 4.34
C LYS A 400 7.53 -18.72 5.80
N ALA A 401 7.24 -17.81 6.73
CA ALA A 401 7.12 -18.11 8.15
C ALA A 401 5.87 -18.94 8.51
N VAL A 402 4.90 -19.03 7.60
CA VAL A 402 3.64 -19.75 7.79
C VAL A 402 3.39 -20.75 6.67
N ASP A 403 2.60 -21.77 6.98
CA ASP A 403 2.15 -22.75 5.98
C ASP A 403 1.13 -22.12 5.03
N GLN A 404 1.00 -22.67 3.81
CA GLN A 404 0.18 -22.09 2.73
C GLN A 404 -1.25 -21.74 3.18
N HIS A 405 -1.90 -22.66 3.91
CA HIS A 405 -3.28 -22.50 4.39
C HIS A 405 -3.47 -21.33 5.38
N GLN A 406 -2.40 -20.91 6.07
CA GLN A 406 -2.45 -19.82 7.07
C GLN A 406 -2.02 -18.46 6.51
N ARG A 407 -1.52 -18.40 5.27
CA ARG A 407 -1.00 -17.16 4.65
C ARG A 407 -2.05 -16.05 4.59
N GLY A 408 -3.32 -16.38 4.33
CA GLY A 408 -4.40 -15.39 4.29
C GLY A 408 -4.56 -14.65 5.63
N VAL A 409 -4.66 -15.40 6.73
CA VAL A 409 -4.79 -14.85 8.09
C VAL A 409 -3.53 -14.07 8.49
N ALA A 410 -2.35 -14.62 8.22
CA ALA A 410 -1.07 -13.94 8.48
C ALA A 410 -0.94 -12.61 7.74
N ASN A 411 -1.33 -12.57 6.46
CA ASN A 411 -1.34 -11.35 5.65
C ASN A 411 -2.38 -10.34 6.16
N GLY A 412 -3.52 -10.81 6.71
CA GLY A 412 -4.52 -9.96 7.37
C GLY A 412 -4.00 -9.30 8.65
N ILE A 413 -3.32 -10.06 9.51
CA ILE A 413 -2.67 -9.55 10.73
C ILE A 413 -1.61 -8.51 10.34
N CYS A 414 -0.72 -8.85 9.40
CA CYS A 414 0.32 -7.96 8.90
C CYS A 414 -0.26 -6.64 8.37
N LEU A 415 -1.31 -6.72 7.54
CA LEU A 415 -1.93 -5.54 6.96
C LEU A 415 -2.56 -4.62 8.01
N THR A 416 -3.19 -5.19 9.03
CA THR A 416 -3.81 -4.45 10.14
C THR A 416 -2.75 -3.76 10.98
N ALA A 417 -1.70 -4.48 11.35
CA ALA A 417 -0.56 -3.93 12.10
C ALA A 417 0.12 -2.80 11.33
N MET A 418 0.43 -3.03 10.06
CA MET A 418 1.04 -2.02 9.18
C MET A 418 0.15 -0.79 9.02
N SER A 419 -1.15 -0.95 8.80
CA SER A 419 -2.08 0.17 8.62
C SER A 419 -2.17 1.04 9.88
N THR A 420 -2.16 0.39 11.06
CA THR A 420 -2.14 1.07 12.36
C THR A 420 -0.84 1.86 12.56
N CYS A 421 0.30 1.26 12.23
CA CYS A 421 1.60 1.93 12.31
C CYS A 421 1.69 3.11 11.34
N LYS A 422 1.17 2.99 10.12
CA LYS A 422 1.16 4.05 9.10
C LYS A 422 0.33 5.29 9.48
N ILE A 423 -0.51 5.23 10.52
CA ILE A 423 -1.18 6.42 11.09
C ILE A 423 -0.16 7.46 11.54
N ILE A 424 0.95 7.01 12.14
CA ILE A 424 1.89 7.89 12.83
C ILE A 424 2.71 8.71 11.84
N GLY A 425 3.06 8.11 10.70
CA GLY A 425 4.06 8.67 9.79
C GLY A 425 3.71 10.05 9.22
N PRO A 426 2.53 10.29 8.64
CA PRO A 426 2.23 11.61 8.07
C PRO A 426 2.11 12.71 9.14
N ALA A 427 1.44 12.46 10.26
CA ALA A 427 1.31 13.43 11.36
C ALA A 427 2.67 13.74 12.00
N ALA A 428 3.48 12.72 12.27
CA ALA A 428 4.82 12.91 12.81
C ALA A 428 5.73 13.61 11.80
N GLY A 429 5.67 13.23 10.52
CA GLY A 429 6.47 13.81 9.45
C GLY A 429 6.17 15.30 9.25
N GLY A 430 4.89 15.66 9.18
CA GLY A 430 4.46 17.06 9.11
C GLY A 430 4.88 17.89 10.33
N ALA A 431 4.72 17.33 11.53
CA ALA A 431 5.11 17.98 12.79
C ALA A 431 6.62 18.18 12.90
N ILE A 432 7.42 17.17 12.55
CA ILE A 432 8.89 17.25 12.55
C ILE A 432 9.37 18.26 11.51
N LEU A 433 8.75 18.30 10.33
CA LEU A 433 9.09 19.27 9.29
C LEU A 433 8.79 20.69 9.76
N THR A 434 7.60 20.98 10.29
CA THR A 434 7.27 22.29 10.90
C THR A 434 8.26 22.68 12.00
N TRP A 435 8.59 21.74 12.90
CA TRP A 435 9.54 22.00 13.97
C TRP A 435 10.93 22.33 13.44
N SER A 436 11.36 21.65 12.37
CA SER A 436 12.62 21.93 11.69
C SER A 436 12.64 23.31 11.03
N GLN A 437 11.54 23.71 10.39
CA GLN A 437 11.41 25.00 9.70
C GLN A 437 11.45 26.17 10.68
N LYS A 438 10.96 25.98 11.91
CA LYS A 438 11.10 26.95 13.00
C LYS A 438 12.53 27.04 13.57
N ARG A 439 13.43 26.12 13.19
CA ARG A 439 14.80 25.99 13.73
C ARG A 439 15.88 26.07 12.64
N MET A 440 15.71 26.93 11.65
CA MET A 440 16.68 27.10 10.55
C MET A 440 18.07 27.55 11.01
N HIS A 441 18.19 28.28 12.11
CA HIS A 441 19.46 28.83 12.61
C HIS A 441 19.99 28.14 13.88
N ALA A 442 19.51 26.92 14.18
CA ALA A 442 19.98 26.18 15.35
C ALA A 442 21.44 25.71 15.17
N SER A 443 22.25 25.77 16.25
CA SER A 443 23.66 25.35 16.22
C SER A 443 23.86 23.84 16.04
N PHE A 444 22.83 23.04 16.36
CA PHE A 444 22.84 21.59 16.22
C PHE A 444 21.63 21.14 15.41
N LEU A 445 21.87 20.42 14.31
CA LEU A 445 20.87 19.95 13.34
C LEU A 445 19.90 21.07 12.88
N PRO A 446 20.37 22.09 12.14
CA PRO A 446 19.52 23.17 11.65
C PRO A 446 18.58 22.69 10.53
N GLY A 447 17.33 23.16 10.59
CA GLY A 447 16.39 23.04 9.47
C GLY A 447 16.26 21.61 8.92
N PRO A 448 16.35 21.40 7.60
CA PRO A 448 16.18 20.09 6.96
C PRO A 448 17.08 18.99 7.52
N HIS A 449 18.26 19.31 8.04
CA HIS A 449 19.16 18.29 8.63
C HIS A 449 18.48 17.54 9.78
N LEU A 450 17.68 18.22 10.60
CA LEU A 450 16.92 17.60 11.69
C LEU A 450 15.97 16.51 11.19
N VAL A 451 15.26 16.80 10.11
CA VAL A 451 14.24 15.93 9.54
C VAL A 451 14.86 14.65 8.98
N PHE A 452 15.87 14.81 8.11
CA PHE A 452 16.50 13.67 7.43
C PHE A 452 17.41 12.87 8.38
N THR A 453 18.03 13.50 9.37
CA THR A 453 18.69 12.78 10.47
C THR A 453 17.68 12.01 11.33
N GLY A 454 16.50 12.59 11.61
CA GLY A 454 15.41 11.89 12.28
C GLY A 454 14.95 10.64 11.54
N LEU A 455 14.76 10.74 10.21
CA LEU A 455 14.47 9.59 9.35
C LEU A 455 15.59 8.54 9.40
N ASN A 456 16.86 8.97 9.33
CA ASN A 456 18.02 8.08 9.45
C ASN A 456 18.09 7.34 10.78
N ILE A 457 17.68 7.96 11.90
CA ILE A 457 17.61 7.28 13.20
C ILE A 457 16.57 6.16 13.15
N VAL A 458 15.39 6.42 12.58
CA VAL A 458 14.34 5.40 12.43
C VAL A 458 14.80 4.27 11.50
N GLU A 459 15.44 4.60 10.38
CA GLU A 459 16.03 3.62 9.45
C GLU A 459 17.12 2.78 10.13
N GLY A 460 17.98 3.40 10.94
CA GLY A 460 19.01 2.72 11.74
C GLY A 460 18.41 1.76 12.77
N VAL A 461 17.34 2.16 13.47
CA VAL A 461 16.59 1.28 14.37
C VAL A 461 15.97 0.12 13.59
N ALA A 462 15.35 0.38 12.44
CA ALA A 462 14.77 -0.65 11.58
C ALA A 462 15.83 -1.67 11.12
N LEU A 463 17.01 -1.20 10.72
CA LEU A 463 18.17 -2.04 10.38
C LEU A 463 18.64 -2.89 11.55
N LEU A 464 18.76 -2.33 12.76
CA LEU A 464 19.13 -3.10 13.95
C LEU A 464 18.12 -4.21 14.25
N LEU A 465 16.84 -3.95 14.05
CA LEU A 465 15.78 -4.96 14.20
C LEU A 465 15.85 -6.07 13.14
N THR A 466 16.57 -5.89 12.03
CA THR A 466 16.82 -6.99 11.08
C THR A 466 17.89 -7.96 11.57
N LEU A 467 18.68 -7.62 12.59
CA LEU A 467 19.75 -8.47 13.13
C LEU A 467 19.18 -9.53 14.10
N LYS A 468 19.93 -10.61 14.29
CA LYS A 468 19.62 -11.58 15.36
C LYS A 468 19.88 -10.91 16.73
N PRO A 469 19.03 -11.11 17.75
CA PRO A 469 17.93 -12.08 17.84
C PRO A 469 16.55 -11.56 17.39
N PHE A 470 16.45 -10.31 16.92
CA PHE A 470 15.16 -9.65 16.67
C PHE A 470 14.40 -10.26 15.50
N LEU A 471 15.05 -10.40 14.33
CA LEU A 471 14.45 -11.05 13.16
C LEU A 471 14.87 -12.52 13.09
N THR A 472 13.88 -13.42 13.19
CA THR A 472 14.11 -14.87 13.17
C THR A 472 13.53 -15.48 11.91
N GLU A 473 14.33 -16.24 11.16
CA GLU A 473 13.83 -17.03 10.03
C GLU A 473 13.29 -18.38 10.52
N ARG A 474 12.22 -18.86 9.87
CA ARG A 474 11.78 -20.24 10.04
C ARG A 474 12.86 -21.15 9.45
N LYS A 475 13.54 -21.91 10.30
CA LYS A 475 14.49 -22.95 9.86
C LYS A 475 13.76 -23.94 8.95
N THR A 476 14.33 -24.23 7.79
CA THR A 476 13.84 -25.32 6.95
C THR A 476 14.05 -26.67 7.63
N PRO A 477 13.27 -27.73 7.31
CA PRO A 477 13.46 -29.06 7.91
C PRO A 477 14.88 -29.60 7.76
N SER A 478 15.57 -29.25 6.66
CA SER A 478 16.98 -29.55 6.41
C SER A 478 17.95 -28.84 7.35
N GLU A 479 17.62 -27.64 7.84
CA GLU A 479 18.43 -26.85 8.79
C GLU A 479 18.10 -27.16 10.25
N GLN A 480 17.06 -27.93 10.52
CA GLN A 480 16.72 -28.44 11.86
C GLN A 480 17.46 -29.75 12.19
N LEU A 481 18.06 -30.40 11.18
CA LEU A 481 18.82 -31.65 11.32
C LEU A 481 20.31 -31.44 11.64
N TYR A 482 20.77 -30.18 11.72
CA TYR A 482 22.16 -29.80 12.02
C TYR A 482 22.27 -28.88 13.24
#